data_AF-A0A847G6F7-F1
#
_entry.id   AF-A0A847G6F7-F1
#
_cell.length_a   1.000
_cell.length_b   1.000
_cell.length_c   1.000
_cell.angle_alpha   90.00
_cell.angle_beta   90.00
_cell.angle_gamma   90.00
#
_symmetry.space_group_name_H-M   'P 1'
#
loop_
_entity.id
_entity.type
_entity.pdbx_description
1 polymer ?
#
loop_
_entity_poly.entity_id
_entity_poly.type
_entity_poly.pdbx_seq_one_letter_code
_entity_poly.pdbx_strand_id
1 'polypeptide(L)'
;MIQLFTAFFRFLFLLSTGQIIISKPGSDKRSKGYGDSNKPAITSHPFLKIERKSRTQPQIVRLEVKFRVVRESTVNRFLIPFTGIPFFAGAPGFLSKTFYFNPEDLTYSGFYEWTDRNSVEKYLNAYANRFMTGISIPGSLKCKIYTVPGLPQNSPQVRSTVRQ
;
A
#
# COMPACT_ATOMS: atom_id res chain seq x y z
N MET A 1 6.97 -0.53 -21.38
CA MET A 1 6.11 0.65 -21.64
C MET A 1 4.63 0.28 -21.71
N ILE A 2 4.23 -0.73 -22.50
CA ILE A 2 2.83 -1.15 -22.68
C ILE A 2 2.11 -1.45 -21.34
N GLN A 3 2.73 -2.20 -20.41
CA GLN A 3 2.08 -2.56 -19.14
C GLN A 3 1.77 -1.36 -18.21
N LEU A 4 2.56 -0.29 -18.27
CA LEU A 4 2.33 0.93 -17.48
C LEU A 4 1.12 1.71 -18.00
N PHE A 5 1.01 1.81 -19.33
CA PHE A 5 -0.16 2.41 -19.98
C PHE A 5 -1.43 1.61 -19.68
N THR A 6 -1.38 0.27 -19.79
CA THR A 6 -2.53 -0.58 -19.44
C THR A 6 -2.93 -0.43 -17.98
N ALA A 7 -1.97 -0.39 -17.05
CA ALA A 7 -2.26 -0.17 -15.62
C ALA A 7 -2.92 1.19 -15.39
N PHE A 8 -2.44 2.25 -16.05
CA PHE A 8 -3.02 3.58 -15.93
C PHE A 8 -4.49 3.64 -16.40
N PHE A 9 -4.80 3.16 -17.61
CA PHE A 9 -6.18 3.16 -18.11
C PHE A 9 -7.09 2.23 -17.29
N ARG A 10 -6.56 1.09 -16.83
CA ARG A 10 -7.30 0.21 -15.94
C ARG A 10 -7.61 0.90 -14.61
N PHE A 11 -6.67 1.65 -14.05
CA PHE A 11 -6.94 2.45 -12.86
C PHE A 11 -8.05 3.48 -13.10
N LEU A 12 -8.01 4.23 -14.21
CA LEU A 12 -9.07 5.19 -14.55
C LEU A 12 -10.44 4.52 -14.67
N PHE A 13 -10.51 3.37 -15.34
CA PHE A 13 -11.75 2.58 -15.44
C PHE A 13 -12.24 2.08 -14.07
N LEU A 14 -11.34 1.59 -13.22
CA LEU A 14 -11.69 1.13 -11.86
C LEU A 14 -12.13 2.28 -10.95
N LEU A 15 -11.57 3.47 -11.16
CA LEU A 15 -11.96 4.68 -10.45
C LEU A 15 -13.36 5.15 -10.92
N SER A 16 -13.61 5.20 -12.23
CA SER A 16 -14.91 5.63 -12.78
C SER A 16 -16.05 4.66 -12.43
N THR A 17 -15.76 3.36 -12.32
CA THR A 17 -16.72 2.33 -11.88
C THR A 17 -16.83 2.23 -10.35
N GLY A 18 -16.10 3.06 -9.60
CA GLY A 18 -16.12 3.04 -8.14
C GLY A 18 -15.61 1.74 -7.52
N GLN A 19 -14.78 0.98 -8.23
CA GLN A 19 -14.15 -0.24 -7.72
C GLN A 19 -12.92 0.04 -6.84
N ILE A 20 -12.35 1.24 -6.94
CA ILE A 20 -11.31 1.75 -6.03
C ILE A 20 -11.96 2.63 -4.96
N ILE A 21 -11.61 2.35 -3.71
CA ILE A 21 -11.91 3.16 -2.54
C ILE A 21 -10.61 3.83 -2.10
N ILE A 22 -10.68 5.14 -1.90
CA ILE A 22 -9.62 5.94 -1.31
C ILE A 22 -10.12 6.40 0.06
N SER A 23 -9.42 6.02 1.12
CA SER A 23 -9.82 6.35 2.49
C SER A 23 -8.66 6.84 3.33
N LYS A 24 -8.96 7.69 4.31
CA LYS A 24 -8.04 8.02 5.39
C LYS A 24 -8.16 6.91 6.44
N PRO A 25 -7.12 6.12 6.69
CA PRO A 25 -7.18 5.10 7.73
C PRO A 25 -7.43 5.77 9.08
N GLY A 26 -8.32 5.20 9.89
CA GLY A 26 -8.62 5.72 11.23
C GLY A 26 -7.35 5.81 12.07
N SER A 27 -7.23 6.86 12.90
CA SER A 27 -6.03 7.18 13.68
C SER A 27 -5.62 6.10 14.70
N ASP A 28 -6.47 5.09 14.90
CA ASP A 28 -6.43 4.19 16.04
C ASP A 28 -5.61 2.91 15.82
N LYS A 29 -5.11 2.68 14.59
CA LYS A 29 -4.33 1.47 14.27
C LYS A 29 -2.86 1.81 14.06
N ARG A 30 -2.12 1.94 15.18
CA ARG A 30 -0.66 1.80 15.17
C ARG A 30 -0.34 0.40 14.64
N SER A 31 0.13 0.29 13.40
CA SER A 31 0.74 -0.96 12.98
C SER A 31 2.14 -1.00 13.58
N LYS A 32 2.46 -2.05 14.35
CA LYS A 32 3.85 -2.43 14.59
C LYS A 32 4.45 -2.78 13.22
N GLY A 33 5.01 -1.79 12.52
CA GLY A 33 5.92 -2.05 11.42
C GLY A 33 7.12 -2.81 11.94
N TYR A 34 7.82 -3.52 11.07
CA TYR A 34 9.01 -4.32 11.40
C TYR A 34 9.96 -3.56 12.34
N GLY A 35 9.86 -3.91 13.62
CA GLY A 35 10.74 -3.52 14.70
C GLY A 35 11.65 -4.69 14.94
N ASP A 36 12.93 -4.48 14.66
CA ASP A 36 14.01 -5.10 15.40
C ASP A 36 13.60 -5.16 16.88
N SER A 37 13.58 -6.33 17.51
CA SER A 37 13.06 -6.54 18.87
C SER A 37 13.78 -5.68 19.93
N ASN A 38 14.85 -5.00 19.55
CA ASN A 38 15.68 -4.11 20.36
C ASN A 38 15.53 -2.60 20.06
N LYS A 39 14.57 -2.17 19.22
CA LYS A 39 14.30 -0.73 19.03
C LYS A 39 12.88 -0.36 19.48
N PRO A 40 12.71 0.80 20.17
CA PRO A 40 11.38 1.25 20.57
C PRO A 40 10.47 1.30 19.34
N ALA A 41 9.21 0.89 19.50
CA ALA A 41 8.26 0.77 18.41
C ALA A 41 8.05 2.13 17.74
N ILE A 42 8.80 2.39 16.67
CA ILE A 42 8.70 3.60 15.89
C ILE A 42 7.31 3.64 15.24
N THR A 43 6.50 4.60 15.68
CA THR A 43 5.08 4.74 15.33
C THR A 43 4.93 5.27 13.91
N SER A 44 4.92 4.39 12.91
CA SER A 44 4.58 4.82 11.55
C SER A 44 3.05 5.04 11.48
N HIS A 45 2.63 6.25 11.10
CA HIS A 45 1.21 6.61 11.07
C HIS A 45 0.62 6.29 9.71
N PRO A 46 -0.46 5.49 9.63
CA PRO A 46 -1.16 5.29 8.37
C PRO A 46 -1.83 6.61 7.97
N PHE A 47 -1.64 7.06 6.74
CA PHE A 47 -2.17 8.36 6.29
C PHE A 47 -3.04 8.26 5.03
N LEU A 48 -2.91 7.18 4.25
CA LEU A 48 -3.68 6.95 3.04
C LEU A 48 -3.88 5.45 2.85
N LYS A 49 -5.09 5.05 2.45
CA LYS A 49 -5.39 3.68 2.04
C LYS A 49 -6.12 3.69 0.70
N ILE A 50 -5.67 2.81 -0.19
CA ILE A 50 -6.28 2.55 -1.50
C ILE A 50 -6.69 1.09 -1.49
N GLU A 51 -7.95 0.79 -1.75
CA GLU A 51 -8.42 -0.61 -1.74
C GLU A 51 -9.45 -0.89 -2.83
N ARG A 52 -9.50 -2.14 -3.26
CA ARG A 52 -10.54 -2.65 -4.15
C ARG A 52 -11.73 -3.16 -3.34
N LYS A 53 -12.95 -2.85 -3.81
CA LYS A 53 -14.21 -3.27 -3.16
C LYS A 53 -14.33 -4.79 -2.98
N SER A 54 -13.90 -5.56 -3.98
CA SER A 54 -14.00 -7.02 -3.94
C SER A 54 -12.72 -7.61 -3.35
N ARG A 55 -12.79 -7.99 -2.06
CA ARG A 55 -11.69 -8.60 -1.32
C ARG A 55 -12.11 -9.95 -0.75
N THR A 56 -12.57 -10.83 -1.62
CA THR A 56 -12.93 -12.21 -1.26
C THR A 56 -11.87 -13.17 -1.77
N GLN A 57 -10.75 -13.22 -1.06
CA GLN A 57 -9.69 -14.20 -1.31
C GLN A 57 -9.37 -14.93 0.00
N PRO A 58 -9.26 -16.28 -0.01
CA PRO A 58 -8.95 -17.06 1.19
C PRO A 58 -7.52 -16.80 1.68
N GLN A 59 -6.64 -16.42 0.77
CA GLN A 59 -5.24 -16.15 1.02
C GLN A 59 -4.84 -14.91 0.23
N ILE A 60 -4.00 -14.05 0.83
CA ILE A 60 -3.48 -12.87 0.16
C ILE A 60 -1.95 -12.85 0.25
N VAL A 61 -1.32 -12.36 -0.80
CA VAL A 61 0.12 -12.09 -0.79
C VAL A 61 0.33 -10.64 -0.38
N ARG A 62 1.11 -10.44 0.68
CA ARG A 62 1.47 -9.13 1.19
C ARG A 62 2.90 -8.79 0.81
N LEU A 63 3.06 -7.61 0.21
CA LEU A 63 4.32 -6.94 0.02
C LEU A 63 4.46 -5.85 1.09
N GLU A 64 5.50 -5.93 1.89
CA GLU A 64 5.91 -4.85 2.78
C GLU A 64 7.07 -4.10 2.13
N VAL A 65 6.94 -2.79 2.02
CA VAL A 65 8.00 -1.90 1.56
C VAL A 65 8.36 -0.92 2.66
N LYS A 66 9.65 -0.67 2.85
CA LYS A 66 10.18 0.36 3.75
C LYS A 66 11.37 1.04 3.09
N PHE A 67 11.41 2.36 3.08
CA PHE A 67 12.58 3.12 2.64
C PHE A 67 12.64 4.48 3.32
N ARG A 68 13.84 5.07 3.40
CA ARG A 68 14.03 6.42 3.89
C ARG A 68 14.09 7.38 2.73
N VAL A 69 13.58 8.58 2.92
CA VAL A 69 13.72 9.68 1.95
C VAL A 69 14.66 10.74 2.51
N VAL A 70 15.30 11.49 1.61
CA VAL A 70 16.00 12.73 2.00
C VAL A 70 14.96 13.72 2.52
N ARG A 71 15.38 14.66 3.38
CA ARG A 71 14.52 15.75 3.87
C ARG A 71 14.15 16.69 2.71
N GLU A 72 13.21 16.22 1.89
CA GLU A 72 12.56 16.97 0.82
C GLU A 72 11.52 17.92 1.40
N SER A 73 11.19 18.97 0.64
CA SER A 73 10.15 19.93 0.97
C SER A 73 8.82 19.21 1.27
N THR A 74 8.01 19.78 2.17
CA THR A 74 6.71 19.20 2.59
C THR A 74 5.80 18.88 1.40
N VAL A 75 5.92 19.63 0.30
CA VAL A 75 5.17 19.44 -0.95
C VAL A 75 5.53 18.11 -1.64
N ASN A 76 6.82 17.78 -1.75
CA ASN A 76 7.27 16.52 -2.36
C ASN A 76 6.80 15.31 -1.54
N ARG A 77 6.73 15.43 -0.20
CA ARG A 77 6.26 14.37 0.70
C ARG A 77 4.81 13.96 0.45
N PHE A 78 3.94 14.93 0.15
CA PHE A 78 2.54 14.64 -0.10
C PHE A 78 2.27 14.15 -1.52
N LEU A 79 3.05 14.58 -2.51
CA LEU A 79 2.81 14.23 -3.92
C LEU A 79 3.33 12.85 -4.31
N ILE A 80 4.44 12.39 -3.72
CA ILE A 80 5.06 11.07 -4.02
C ILE A 80 4.06 9.90 -3.91
N PRO A 81 3.21 9.82 -2.87
CA PRO A 81 2.17 8.80 -2.79
C PRO A 81 1.21 8.78 -3.98
N PHE A 82 0.80 9.96 -4.46
CA PHE A 82 -0.23 10.11 -5.51
C PHE A 82 0.28 9.74 -6.90
N THR A 83 1.54 10.03 -7.21
CA THR A 83 2.13 9.68 -8.53
C THR A 83 2.21 8.17 -8.74
N GLY A 84 2.36 7.40 -7.65
CA GLY A 84 2.39 5.95 -7.70
C GLY A 84 1.02 5.27 -7.84
N ILE A 85 -0.09 5.96 -7.50
CA ILE A 85 -1.43 5.33 -7.36
C ILE A 85 -1.87 4.58 -8.60
N PRO A 86 -1.85 5.17 -9.81
CA PRO A 86 -2.37 4.50 -10.98
C PRO A 86 -1.65 3.18 -11.29
N PHE A 87 -0.35 3.11 -11.01
CA PHE A 87 0.50 1.99 -11.40
C PHE A 87 0.31 0.75 -10.54
N PHE A 88 0.12 0.91 -9.23
CA PHE A 88 -0.23 -0.24 -8.40
C PHE A 88 -1.73 -0.52 -8.40
N ALA A 89 -2.59 0.50 -8.40
CA ALA A 89 -4.03 0.31 -8.28
C ALA A 89 -4.65 -0.30 -9.54
N GLY A 90 -4.04 -0.05 -10.70
CA GLY A 90 -4.38 -0.70 -11.97
C GLY A 90 -3.62 -2.00 -12.26
N ALA A 91 -2.65 -2.39 -11.41
CA ALA A 91 -1.90 -3.62 -11.63
C ALA A 91 -2.79 -4.87 -11.49
N PRO A 92 -2.56 -5.92 -12.29
CA PRO A 92 -3.20 -7.21 -12.09
C PRO A 92 -3.02 -7.72 -10.66
N GLY A 93 -4.08 -8.30 -10.10
CA GLY A 93 -4.06 -8.89 -8.77
C GLY A 93 -3.99 -7.90 -7.61
N PHE A 94 -3.92 -6.59 -7.83
CA PHE A 94 -3.94 -5.62 -6.73
C PHE A 94 -5.23 -5.75 -5.92
N LEU A 95 -5.11 -5.68 -4.59
CA LEU A 95 -6.22 -5.68 -3.63
C LEU A 95 -6.23 -4.41 -2.79
N SER A 96 -5.10 -4.07 -2.16
CA SER A 96 -5.02 -2.85 -1.35
C SER A 96 -3.60 -2.35 -1.15
N LYS A 97 -3.49 -1.07 -0.77
CA LYS A 97 -2.28 -0.46 -0.28
C LYS A 97 -2.60 0.46 0.90
N THR A 98 -1.89 0.29 2.01
CA THR A 98 -1.90 1.25 3.11
C THR A 98 -0.54 1.93 3.16
N PHE A 99 -0.54 3.27 3.15
CA PHE A 99 0.66 4.09 3.23
C PHE A 99 0.89 4.54 4.67
N TYR A 100 2.15 4.46 5.08
CA TYR A 100 2.63 4.86 6.39
C TYR A 100 3.80 5.82 6.24
N PHE A 101 3.87 6.78 7.15
CA PHE A 101 5.00 7.70 7.22
C PHE A 101 5.41 7.88 8.67
N ASN A 102 6.72 7.85 8.91
CA ASN A 102 7.32 8.27 10.17
C ASN A 102 8.04 9.62 9.97
N PRO A 103 7.56 10.71 10.59
CA PRO A 103 8.21 12.01 10.48
C PRO A 103 9.55 12.09 11.22
N GLU A 104 9.81 11.24 12.23
CA GLU A 104 11.01 11.32 13.06
C GLU A 104 12.29 10.93 12.29
N ASP A 105 12.24 9.82 11.54
CA ASP A 105 13.39 9.29 10.79
C ASP A 105 13.22 9.39 9.26
N LEU A 106 12.15 10.04 8.82
CA LEU A 106 11.74 10.23 7.42
C LEU A 106 11.58 8.91 6.66
N THR A 107 11.01 7.91 7.33
CA THR A 107 10.72 6.61 6.73
C THR A 107 9.32 6.57 6.12
N TYR A 108 9.26 6.19 4.85
CA TYR A 108 8.03 5.69 4.23
C TYR A 108 7.95 4.18 4.37
N SER A 109 6.77 3.69 4.71
CA SER A 109 6.46 2.27 4.61
C SER A 109 5.08 2.05 3.99
N GLY A 110 4.87 0.85 3.48
CA GLY A 110 3.61 0.51 2.83
C GLY A 110 3.33 -0.98 2.89
N PHE A 111 2.10 -1.33 3.22
CA PHE A 111 1.59 -2.68 3.05
C PHE A 111 0.76 -2.72 1.78
N TYR A 112 1.18 -3.59 0.89
CA TYR A 112 0.65 -3.85 -0.43
C TYR A 112 0.05 -5.25 -0.40
N GLU A 113 -1.18 -5.41 -0.86
CA GLU A 113 -1.89 -6.69 -0.83
C GLU A 113 -2.36 -7.08 -2.21
N TRP A 114 -2.10 -8.33 -2.57
CA TRP A 114 -2.33 -8.91 -3.87
C TRP A 114 -2.99 -10.28 -3.77
N THR A 115 -3.60 -10.70 -4.87
CA THR A 115 -4.20 -12.02 -5.04
C THR A 115 -3.18 -13.15 -5.08
N ASP A 116 -2.00 -12.90 -5.66
CA ASP A 116 -1.00 -13.92 -5.91
C ASP A 116 0.42 -13.34 -5.98
N ARG A 117 1.41 -14.22 -5.81
CA ARG A 117 2.83 -13.85 -5.74
C ARG A 117 3.38 -13.38 -7.07
N ASN A 118 2.99 -14.03 -8.17
CA ASN A 118 3.46 -13.69 -9.51
C ASN A 118 3.08 -12.25 -9.90
N SER A 119 1.87 -11.82 -9.56
CA SER A 119 1.40 -10.45 -9.78
C SER A 119 2.22 -9.41 -9.00
N VAL A 120 2.57 -9.69 -7.74
CA VAL A 120 3.45 -8.82 -6.92
C VAL A 120 4.84 -8.71 -7.54
N GLU A 121 5.44 -9.83 -7.92
CA GLU A 121 6.79 -9.89 -8.46
C GLU A 121 6.88 -9.15 -9.80
N LYS A 122 5.88 -9.31 -10.68
CA LYS A 122 5.76 -8.53 -11.91
C LYS A 122 5.68 -7.03 -11.64
N TYR A 123 4.87 -6.60 -10.67
CA TYR A 123 4.76 -5.19 -10.29
C TYR A 123 6.10 -4.62 -9.79
N LEU A 124 6.79 -5.36 -8.92
CA LEU A 124 8.11 -4.96 -8.40
C LEU A 124 9.14 -4.79 -9.50
N ASN A 125 9.24 -5.78 -10.38
CA ASN A 125 10.24 -5.83 -11.44
C ASN A 125 9.97 -4.81 -12.56
N ALA A 126 8.70 -4.52 -12.87
CA ALA A 126 8.35 -3.64 -13.99
C ALA A 126 8.52 -2.14 -13.67
N TYR A 127 8.14 -1.71 -12.47
CA TYR A 127 8.06 -0.28 -12.14
C TYR A 127 8.49 0.03 -10.72
N ALA A 128 7.99 -0.74 -9.74
CA ALA A 128 8.07 -0.33 -8.36
C ALA A 128 9.52 -0.20 -7.88
N ASN A 129 10.40 -1.17 -8.21
CA ASN A 129 11.80 -1.10 -7.78
C ASN A 129 12.50 0.15 -8.33
N ARG A 130 12.36 0.45 -9.63
CA ARG A 130 13.01 1.62 -10.25
C ARG A 130 12.52 2.93 -9.63
N PHE A 131 11.20 3.05 -9.46
CA PHE A 131 10.59 4.23 -8.85
C PHE A 131 11.03 4.39 -7.39
N MET A 132 10.90 3.34 -6.59
CA MET A 132 11.19 3.37 -5.15
C MET A 132 12.69 3.58 -4.89
N THR A 133 13.57 2.96 -5.68
CA THR A 133 15.01 3.23 -5.62
C THR A 133 15.32 4.69 -5.93
N GLY A 134 14.70 5.28 -6.96
CA GLY A 134 14.95 6.66 -7.37
C GLY A 134 14.56 7.72 -6.34
N ILE A 135 13.56 7.44 -5.50
CA ILE A 135 13.13 8.36 -4.43
C ILE A 135 13.73 8.03 -3.06
N SER A 136 14.37 6.87 -2.92
CA SER A 136 14.94 6.40 -1.65
C SER A 136 16.37 6.86 -1.45
N ILE A 137 16.77 7.05 -0.19
CA ILE A 137 18.18 7.08 0.17
C ILE A 137 18.81 5.74 -0.27
N PRO A 138 19.94 5.75 -1.00
CA PRO A 138 20.61 4.54 -1.45
C PRO A 138 20.80 3.52 -0.31
N GLY A 139 20.47 2.26 -0.57
CA GLY A 139 20.55 1.17 0.42
C GLY A 139 19.47 1.16 1.50
N SER A 140 18.56 2.15 1.55
CA SER A 140 17.48 2.19 2.55
C SER A 140 16.25 1.37 2.16
N LEU A 141 16.08 1.04 0.88
CA LEU A 141 14.93 0.29 0.37
C LEU A 141 14.98 -1.17 0.81
N LYS A 142 13.92 -1.60 1.50
CA LYS A 142 13.68 -2.97 1.93
C LYS A 142 12.31 -3.41 1.44
N CYS A 143 12.26 -4.57 0.79
CA CYS A 143 11.03 -5.21 0.33
C CYS A 143 10.94 -6.62 0.91
N LYS A 144 9.75 -7.03 1.36
CA LYS A 144 9.46 -8.39 1.82
C LYS A 144 8.14 -8.87 1.26
N ILE A 145 8.12 -10.09 0.72
CA ILE A 145 6.91 -10.73 0.20
C ILE A 145 6.60 -11.95 1.03
N TYR A 146 5.43 -11.96 1.66
CA TYR A 146 4.96 -13.08 2.46
C TYR A 146 3.45 -13.26 2.29
N THR A 147 2.97 -14.43 2.68
CA THR A 147 1.56 -14.77 2.54
C THR A 147 0.86 -14.59 3.88
N VAL A 148 -0.36 -14.04 3.87
CA VAL A 148 -1.18 -13.91 5.08
C VAL A 148 -2.61 -14.43 4.83
N PRO A 149 -3.32 -14.86 5.88
CA PRO A 149 -4.73 -15.24 5.77
C PRO A 149 -5.55 -14.09 5.16
N GLY A 150 -6.41 -14.41 4.21
CA GLY A 150 -7.35 -13.47 3.64
C GLY A 150 -8.55 -13.20 4.56
N LEU A 151 -9.39 -12.24 4.19
CA LEU A 151 -10.62 -11.99 4.93
C LEU A 151 -11.62 -13.12 4.63
N PRO A 152 -12.22 -13.76 5.64
CA PRO A 152 -13.28 -14.75 5.42
C PRO A 152 -14.49 -14.07 4.76
N GLN A 153 -15.16 -14.77 3.84
CA GLN A 153 -16.35 -14.28 3.12
C GLN A 153 -17.50 -13.80 4.04
N ASN A 154 -17.48 -14.16 5.32
CA ASN A 154 -18.55 -13.90 6.29
C ASN A 154 -18.12 -13.00 7.45
N SER A 155 -17.51 -11.84 7.19
CA SER A 155 -17.41 -10.81 8.23
C SER A 155 -18.79 -10.13 8.36
N PRO A 156 -19.49 -10.22 9.51
CA PRO A 156 -20.77 -9.55 9.67
C PRO A 156 -20.57 -8.06 9.40
N GLN A 157 -21.35 -7.52 8.47
CA GLN A 157 -21.55 -6.08 8.41
C GLN A 157 -22.03 -5.68 9.80
N VAL A 158 -21.23 -4.87 10.51
CA VAL A 158 -21.63 -4.28 11.78
C VAL A 158 -22.86 -3.44 11.47
N ARG A 159 -24.05 -4.03 11.64
CA ARG A 159 -25.30 -3.27 11.77
C ARG A 159 -25.07 -2.38 12.98
N SER A 160 -24.83 -1.11 12.72
CA SER A 160 -25.01 -0.05 13.71
C SER A 160 -26.49 -0.08 14.13
N THR A 161 -26.77 -0.84 15.18
CA THR A 161 -28.06 -0.76 15.87
C THR A 161 -28.07 0.60 16.58
N VAL A 162 -28.69 1.58 15.94
CA VAL A 162 -29.15 2.80 16.62
C VAL A 162 -30.22 2.33 17.60
N ARG A 163 -29.89 2.33 18.90
CA ARG A 163 -30.92 2.25 19.94
C ARG A 163 -31.57 3.62 20.04
N GLN A 164 -32.87 3.67 19.75
CA GLN A 164 -33.76 4.73 20.20
C GLN A 164 -33.95 4.62 21.72
#